data_AF-A0A7W0SG89-F1
#
_entry.id   AF-A0A7W0SG89-F1
#
_cell.length_a   1.000
_cell.length_b   1.000
_cell.length_c   1.000
_cell.angle_alpha   90.00
_cell.angle_beta   90.00
_cell.angle_gamma   90.00
#
_symmetry.space_group_name_H-M   'P 1'
#
loop_
_entity.id
_entity.type
_entity.pdbx_description
1 polymer ?
#
loop_
_entity_poly.entity_id
_entity_poly.type
_entity_poly.pdbx_seq_one_letter_code
_entity_poly.pdbx_strand_id
1 'polypeptide(L)'
;THPLSYSDLGDTIPPAVRRYVKWRDQGSCSIEGCTSRYRVQPHHIHEQQHGGDHHPDNLISLCWYHHHVAIHQQGMIIDPDSPTHRRKLLWPNHSPPDSS
;
A
#
# COMPACT_ATOMS: atom_id res chain seq x y z
N THR A 1 10.68 -24.76 14.61
CA THR A 1 10.34 -24.36 13.23
C THR A 1 10.96 -23.00 12.99
N HIS A 2 12.00 -22.92 12.15
CA HIS A 2 12.62 -21.64 11.83
C HIS A 2 11.61 -20.76 11.06
N PRO A 3 11.47 -19.46 11.40
CA PRO A 3 10.58 -18.56 10.70
C PRO A 3 11.09 -18.37 9.27
N LEU A 4 10.17 -18.30 8.31
CA LEU A 4 10.49 -18.01 6.92
C LEU A 4 11.10 -16.59 6.86
N SER A 5 12.42 -16.51 6.73
CA SER A 5 13.14 -15.28 6.52
C SER A 5 12.69 -14.68 5.18
N TYR A 6 11.99 -13.54 5.24
CA TYR A 6 11.42 -12.86 4.09
C TYR A 6 12.35 -11.81 3.49
N SER A 7 13.65 -11.93 3.76
CA SER A 7 14.64 -10.93 3.37
C SER A 7 15.41 -11.38 2.13
N ASP A 8 15.35 -10.51 1.11
CA ASP A 8 16.38 -10.29 0.08
C ASP A 8 16.33 -11.12 -1.21
N LEU A 9 15.17 -11.16 -1.89
CA LEU A 9 15.10 -11.56 -3.30
C LEU A 9 14.35 -10.51 -4.14
N GLY A 10 14.91 -9.30 -4.21
CA GLY A 10 14.57 -8.22 -5.15
C GLY A 10 13.33 -7.36 -4.82
N ASP A 11 13.17 -6.23 -5.54
CA ASP A 11 12.03 -5.29 -5.45
C ASP A 11 10.65 -5.94 -5.71
N THR A 12 10.60 -7.23 -6.03
CA THR A 12 9.41 -7.92 -6.50
C THR A 12 8.74 -8.69 -5.38
N ILE A 13 7.58 -8.20 -4.93
CA ILE A 13 6.70 -8.90 -3.98
C ILE A 13 6.44 -10.34 -4.44
N PRO A 14 6.81 -11.37 -3.65
CA PRO A 14 6.67 -12.76 -4.07
C PRO A 14 5.24 -13.13 -4.46
N PRO A 15 5.03 -14.01 -5.45
CA PRO A 15 3.70 -14.34 -5.96
C PRO A 15 2.72 -14.84 -4.91
N ALA A 16 3.19 -15.60 -3.91
CA ALA A 16 2.38 -16.11 -2.82
C ALA A 16 1.84 -14.97 -1.93
N VAL A 17 2.69 -13.99 -1.57
CA VAL A 17 2.28 -12.79 -0.82
C VAL A 17 1.27 -11.99 -1.62
N ARG A 18 1.58 -11.73 -2.90
CA ARG A 18 0.69 -10.97 -3.79
C ARG A 18 -0.70 -11.60 -3.86
N ARG A 19 -0.78 -12.93 -3.93
CA ARG A 19 -2.06 -13.66 -3.93
C ARG A 19 -2.77 -13.53 -2.58
N TYR A 20 -2.05 -13.69 -1.47
CA TYR A 20 -2.61 -13.57 -0.13
C TYR A 20 -3.18 -12.16 0.14
N VAL A 21 -2.41 -11.11 -0.15
CA VAL A 21 -2.83 -9.71 0.01
C VAL A 21 -4.07 -9.41 -0.84
N LYS A 22 -4.08 -9.86 -2.10
CA LYS A 22 -5.25 -9.70 -2.98
C LYS A 22 -6.49 -10.42 -2.43
N TRP A 23 -6.33 -11.60 -1.86
CA TRP A 23 -7.43 -12.35 -1.23
C TRP A 23 -7.95 -11.65 0.03
N ARG A 24 -7.04 -11.23 0.92
CA ARG A 24 -7.35 -10.47 2.14
C ARG A 24 -8.17 -9.22 1.81
N ASP A 25 -7.71 -8.47 0.82
CA ASP A 25 -8.30 -7.20 0.37
C ASP A 25 -9.46 -7.39 -0.63
N GLN A 26 -9.92 -8.63 -0.82
CA GLN A 26 -11.07 -8.99 -1.66
C GLN A 26 -10.95 -8.49 -3.11
N GLY A 27 -9.73 -8.35 -3.61
CA GLY A 27 -9.43 -7.83 -4.94
C GLY A 27 -9.86 -6.38 -5.18
N SER A 28 -10.07 -5.59 -4.13
CA SER A 28 -10.45 -4.18 -4.18
C SER A 28 -9.35 -3.27 -3.62
N CYS A 29 -9.45 -1.98 -3.95
CA CYS A 29 -8.65 -0.95 -3.33
C CYS A 29 -8.99 -0.85 -1.83
N SER A 30 -7.95 -0.77 -0.99
CA SER A 30 -8.08 -0.68 0.46
C SER A 30 -8.06 0.76 0.99
N ILE A 31 -8.07 1.77 0.11
CA ILE A 31 -8.21 3.18 0.50
C ILE A 31 -9.63 3.44 0.98
N GLU A 32 -9.77 4.17 2.09
CA GLU A 32 -11.04 4.53 2.69
C GLU A 32 -12.01 5.15 1.66
N GLY A 33 -13.22 4.60 1.59
CA GLY A 33 -14.26 5.05 0.66
C GLY A 33 -14.09 4.60 -0.80
N CYS A 34 -12.96 3.97 -1.17
CA CYS A 34 -12.77 3.46 -2.52
C CYS A 34 -13.32 2.04 -2.68
N THR A 35 -14.13 1.82 -3.71
CA THR A 35 -14.67 0.49 -4.05
C THR A 35 -14.08 -0.08 -5.35
N SER A 36 -13.07 0.59 -5.91
CA SER A 36 -12.52 0.23 -7.21
C SER A 36 -11.81 -1.13 -7.19
N ARG A 37 -12.07 -1.92 -8.23
CA ARG A 37 -11.40 -3.21 -8.52
C ARG A 37 -10.52 -3.15 -9.76
N TYR A 38 -10.36 -1.96 -10.33
CA TYR A 38 -9.66 -1.79 -11.59
C TYR A 38 -8.14 -1.86 -11.41
N ARG A 39 -7.52 -2.88 -12.03
CA ARG A 39 -6.06 -3.10 -12.07
C ARG A 39 -5.41 -3.00 -10.69
N VAL A 40 -5.98 -3.70 -9.72
CA VAL A 40 -5.52 -3.68 -8.33
C VAL A 40 -4.16 -4.37 -8.18
N GLN A 41 -3.23 -3.69 -7.51
CA GLN A 41 -1.86 -4.15 -7.28
C GLN A 41 -1.46 -3.92 -5.81
N PRO A 42 -0.63 -4.81 -5.22
CA PRO A 42 -0.07 -4.55 -3.91
C PRO A 42 0.99 -3.45 -3.97
N HIS A 43 1.04 -2.64 -2.93
CA HIS A 43 2.01 -1.57 -2.72
C HIS A 43 2.50 -1.63 -1.27
N HIS A 44 3.75 -1.25 -1.02
CA HIS A 44 4.31 -1.23 0.34
C HIS A 44 3.84 -0.01 1.13
N ILE A 45 3.47 -0.18 2.39
CA ILE A 45 3.08 0.93 3.28
C ILE A 45 4.33 1.65 3.78
N HIS A 46 5.30 0.89 4.28
CA HIS A 46 6.64 1.35 4.55
C HIS A 46 7.56 0.94 3.39
N GLU A 47 8.19 1.92 2.76
CA GLU A 47 9.09 1.70 1.65
C GLU A 47 10.22 0.73 2.01
N GLN A 48 10.60 -0.12 1.06
CA GLN A 48 11.67 -1.11 1.26
C GLN A 48 13.02 -0.46 1.55
N GLN A 49 13.28 0.70 0.95
CA GLN A 49 14.49 1.49 1.19
C GLN A 49 14.62 1.95 2.66
N HIS A 50 13.52 1.94 3.40
CA HIS A 50 13.45 2.29 4.82
C HIS A 50 13.23 1.07 5.74
N GLY A 51 13.52 -0.14 5.25
CA GLY A 51 13.42 -1.39 6.03
C GLY A 51 12.07 -2.08 5.96
N GLY A 52 11.19 -1.68 5.04
CA GLY A 52 9.93 -2.38 4.77
C GLY A 52 10.15 -3.74 4.12
N ASP A 53 9.60 -4.80 4.70
CA ASP A 53 9.66 -6.14 4.14
C ASP A 53 8.44 -6.43 3.23
N HIS A 54 8.39 -7.64 2.66
CA HIS A 54 7.22 -8.12 1.94
C HIS A 54 6.20 -8.81 2.85
N HIS A 55 6.24 -8.56 4.17
CA HIS A 55 5.22 -9.10 5.05
C HIS A 55 3.85 -8.58 4.59
N PRO A 56 2.81 -9.42 4.54
CA PRO A 56 1.48 -8.98 4.10
C PRO A 56 0.95 -7.74 4.83
N ASP A 57 1.32 -7.56 6.10
CA ASP A 57 0.87 -6.41 6.90
C ASP A 57 1.54 -5.09 6.47
N ASN A 58 2.70 -5.16 5.83
CA ASN A 58 3.35 -4.02 5.19
C ASN A 58 2.85 -3.76 3.76
N LEU A 59 1.85 -4.51 3.29
CA LEU A 59 1.32 -4.38 1.93
C LEU A 59 -0.15 -3.97 1.92
N ILE A 60 -0.51 -3.16 0.94
CA ILE A 60 -1.88 -2.69 0.69
C ILE A 60 -2.27 -2.91 -0.78
N SER A 61 -3.51 -3.34 -1.04
CA SER A 61 -4.07 -3.38 -2.40
C SER A 61 -4.57 -2.00 -2.84
N LEU A 62 -4.09 -1.51 -3.97
CA LEU A 62 -4.47 -0.22 -4.56
C LEU A 62 -4.96 -0.37 -5.99
N CYS A 63 -6.03 0.35 -6.35
CA CYS A 63 -6.43 0.47 -7.75
C CYS A 63 -5.40 1.28 -8.54
N TRP A 64 -5.47 1.21 -9.88
CA TRP A 64 -4.52 1.92 -10.75
C TRP A 64 -4.38 3.42 -10.41
N TYR A 65 -5.50 4.10 -10.13
CA TYR A 65 -5.48 5.53 -9.79
C TYR A 65 -4.72 5.79 -8.49
N HIS A 66 -5.08 5.11 -7.40
CA HIS A 66 -4.39 5.34 -6.12
C HIS A 66 -2.93 4.87 -6.16
N HIS A 67 -2.63 3.79 -6.89
CA HIS A 67 -1.26 3.31 -7.01
C HIS A 67 -0.40 4.28 -7.82
N HIS A 68 -0.78 4.60 -9.06
CA HIS A 68 0.09 5.34 -9.97
C HIS A 68 -0.09 6.86 -9.91
N VAL A 69 -1.31 7.35 -9.69
CA VAL A 69 -1.58 8.78 -9.69
C VAL A 69 -1.41 9.35 -8.29
N ALA A 70 -2.17 8.86 -7.31
CA ALA A 70 -2.15 9.45 -5.96
C ALA A 70 -0.79 9.27 -5.27
N ILE A 71 -0.25 8.04 -5.26
CA ILE A 71 1.03 7.77 -4.60
C ILE A 71 2.21 8.16 -5.49
N HIS A 72 2.41 7.48 -6.63
CA HIS A 72 3.65 7.66 -7.41
C HIS A 72 3.76 9.03 -8.09
N GLN A 73 2.65 9.60 -8.58
CA GLN A 73 2.68 10.89 -9.29
C GLN A 73 2.49 12.10 -8.36
N GLN A 74 1.56 12.02 -7.41
CA GLN A 74 1.22 13.15 -6.51
C GLN A 74 1.97 13.10 -5.16
N GLY A 75 2.70 12.01 -4.88
CA GLY A 75 3.49 11.87 -3.66
C GLY A 75 2.68 11.68 -2.39
N MET A 76 1.40 11.31 -2.48
CA MET A 76 0.62 10.97 -1.28
C MET A 76 1.23 9.74 -0.60
N ILE A 77 1.22 9.74 0.74
CA ILE A 77 1.68 8.61 1.54
C ILE A 77 0.49 7.91 2.19
N ILE A 78 0.64 6.63 2.49
CA ILE A 78 -0.38 5.86 3.22
C ILE A 78 -0.20 6.10 4.71
N ASP A 79 -1.30 6.41 5.40
CA ASP A 79 -1.33 6.48 6.86
C ASP A 79 -1.13 5.06 7.45
N PRO A 80 0.01 4.77 8.11
CA PRO A 80 0.30 3.45 8.65
C PRO A 80 -0.58 3.09 9.86
N ASP A 81 -1.21 4.07 10.52
CA ASP A 81 -2.05 3.87 11.70
C ASP A 81 -3.53 3.66 11.32
N SER A 82 -3.91 4.03 10.10
CA SER A 82 -5.26 3.76 9.60
C SER A 82 -5.52 2.25 9.39
N PRO A 83 -6.73 1.74 9.66
CA PRO A 83 -6.98 0.31 9.59
C PRO A 83 -6.98 -0.23 8.14
N THR A 84 -6.58 -1.49 7.97
CA THR A 84 -6.68 -2.21 6.68
C THR A 84 -8.12 -2.16 6.14
N HIS A 85 -8.27 -2.04 4.82
CA HIS A 85 -9.52 -1.75 4.08
C HIS A 85 -10.15 -0.35 4.31
N ARG A 86 -9.60 0.46 5.21
CA ARG A 86 -9.95 1.88 5.38
C ARG A 86 -8.69 2.73 5.55
N ARG A 87 -7.72 2.48 4.69
CA ARG A 87 -6.44 3.18 4.73
C ARG A 87 -6.61 4.61 4.24
N LYS A 88 -6.04 5.57 4.95
CA LYS A 88 -6.07 6.98 4.57
C LYS A 88 -4.83 7.33 3.77
N LEU A 89 -4.97 8.33 2.90
CA LEU A 89 -3.85 8.99 2.24
C LEU A 89 -3.57 10.31 2.93
N LEU A 90 -2.29 10.61 3.13
CA LEU A 90 -1.80 11.86 3.67
C LEU A 90 -1.02 12.59 2.58
N TRP A 91 -1.10 13.92 2.59
CA TRP A 91 -0.24 14.74 1.76
C TRP A 91 1.14 14.83 2.40
N PRO A 92 2.22 14.75 1.59
CA PRO A 92 3.59 14.71 2.10
C PRO A 92 4.01 16.00 2.83
N ASN A 93 3.24 17.08 2.69
CA ASN A 93 3.39 18.32 3.46
C ASN A 93 2.01 18.93 3.73
N HIS A 94 1.50 18.85 4.95
CA HIS A 94 0.38 19.67 5.40
C HIS A 94 0.90 20.81 6.28
N SER A 95 1.35 21.89 5.64
CA SER A 95 0.68 23.15 5.94
C SER A 95 -0.59 23.15 5.09
N PRO A 96 -1.79 23.32 5.65
CA PRO A 96 -2.97 23.56 4.82
C PRO A 96 -2.72 24.78 3.94
N PRO A 97 -3.26 24.85 2.70
CA PRO A 97 -3.26 26.10 1.98
C PRO A 97 -3.95 27.14 2.86
N ASP A 98 -3.24 28.24 3.13
CA ASP A 98 -3.75 29.34 3.94
C ASP A 98 -5.12 29.74 3.36
N SER A 99 -6.14 29.74 4.21
CA SER A 99 -7.49 30.11 3.80
C SER A 99 -7.53 31.64 3.66
N SER A 100 -7.14 32.14 2.49
CA SER A 100 -7.37 33.52 2.06
C SER A 100 -8.56 33.60 1.10
#